data_AF-A0A9X8VFP0-F1
#
_entry.id   AF-A0A9X8VFP0-F1
#
_cell.length_a   1.000
_cell.length_b   1.000
_cell.length_c   1.000
_cell.angle_alpha   90.00
_cell.angle_beta   90.00
_cell.angle_gamma   90.00
#
_symmetry.space_group_name_H-M   'P 1'
#
loop_
_entity.id
_entity.type
_entity.pdbx_description
1 polymer ?
#
loop_
_entity_poly.entity_id
_entity_poly.type
_entity_poly.pdbx_seq_one_letter_code
_entity_poly.pdbx_strand_id
1 'polypeptide(L)'
;RHGGLMLNNGRVVGTIAPKPKSIALIRGVQYRAEAVLLSGEEAEAARARYCKRFPIARAMKASVWRLDLHEVKMTDNTLGFGKKLHWARSIL
;
A
#
# COMPACT_ATOMS: atom_id res chain seq x y z
N ARG A 1 -14.19 8.61 5.84
CA ARG A 1 -13.22 9.73 5.77
C ARG A 1 -12.20 9.54 4.64
N HIS A 2 -11.20 8.66 4.73
CA HIS A 2 -10.13 8.57 3.73
C HIS A 2 -10.61 8.25 2.31
N GLY A 3 -11.60 7.36 2.14
CA GLY A 3 -12.19 7.09 0.82
C GLY A 3 -12.74 8.34 0.12
N GLY A 4 -13.42 9.23 0.85
CA GLY A 4 -13.91 10.50 0.29
C GLY A 4 -12.77 11.46 -0.09
N LEU A 5 -11.68 11.49 0.69
CA LEU A 5 -10.50 12.28 0.34
C LEU A 5 -9.80 11.74 -0.91
N MET A 6 -9.69 10.42 -1.04
CA MET A 6 -9.09 9.77 -2.22
C MET A 6 -9.94 9.93 -3.48
N LEU A 7 -11.28 10.07 -3.34
CA LEU A 7 -12.14 10.44 -4.48
C LEU A 7 -11.85 11.86 -4.98
N ASN A 8 -11.53 12.80 -4.09
CA ASN A 8 -11.21 14.19 -4.47
C ASN A 8 -9.77 14.34 -4.97
N ASN A 9 -8.83 13.57 -4.43
CA ASN A 9 -7.44 13.54 -4.85
C ASN A 9 -6.85 12.15 -4.58
N GLY A 10 -6.69 11.35 -5.64
CA GLY A 10 -6.19 9.98 -5.56
C GLY A 10 -4.68 9.89 -5.35
N ARG A 11 -3.93 11.01 -5.42
CA ARG A 11 -2.48 11.01 -5.16
C ARG A 11 -2.22 10.80 -3.68
N VAL A 12 -1.76 9.61 -3.33
CA VAL A 12 -1.54 9.21 -1.94
C VAL A 12 -0.10 8.81 -1.68
N VAL A 13 0.28 8.93 -0.41
CA VAL A 13 1.50 8.34 0.13
C VAL A 13 1.14 7.42 1.28
N GLY A 14 1.93 6.36 1.48
CA GLY A 14 1.70 5.43 2.57
C GLY A 14 2.99 4.84 3.12
N THR A 15 2.90 4.30 4.32
CA THR A 15 4.00 3.61 5.02
C THR A 15 3.53 2.24 5.48
N ILE A 16 4.32 1.21 5.22
CA ILE A 16 4.13 -0.16 5.71
C ILE A 16 5.39 -0.53 6.49
N ALA A 17 5.28 -0.64 7.80
CA ALA A 17 6.40 -0.98 8.67
C ALA A 17 5.94 -1.80 9.90
N PRO A 18 6.74 -2.77 10.38
CA PRO A 18 6.57 -3.34 11.71
C PRO A 18 6.90 -2.30 12.79
N LYS A 19 6.55 -2.62 14.04
CA LYS A 19 7.06 -1.88 15.22
C LYS A 19 8.47 -2.39 15.55
N PRO A 20 9.54 -1.61 15.34
CA PRO A 20 10.90 -2.05 15.62
C PRO A 20 11.18 -2.04 17.13
N LYS A 21 12.01 -2.98 17.61
CA LYS A 21 12.46 -3.01 19.02
C LYS A 21 13.63 -2.05 19.28
N SER A 22 14.35 -1.64 18.24
CA SER A 22 15.47 -0.70 18.30
C SER A 22 15.66 -0.02 16.93
N ILE A 23 16.44 1.07 16.90
CA ILE A 23 16.74 1.80 15.66
C ILE A 23 17.43 0.91 14.63
N ALA A 24 18.34 0.04 15.08
CA ALA A 24 19.07 -0.89 14.20
C ALA A 24 18.15 -1.87 13.45
N LEU A 25 16.92 -2.07 13.95
CA LEU A 25 15.93 -2.98 13.37
C LEU A 25 14.82 -2.26 12.60
N ILE A 26 14.95 -0.95 12.37
CA ILE A 26 14.00 -0.21 11.52
C ILE A 26 14.04 -0.81 10.12
N ARG A 27 12.89 -1.30 9.69
CA ARG A 27 12.63 -1.77 8.33
C ARG A 27 11.24 -1.33 7.91
N GLY A 28 11.04 -1.03 6.64
CA GLY A 28 9.71 -0.67 6.14
C GLY A 28 9.76 0.00 4.79
N VAL A 29 8.59 0.12 4.19
CA VAL A 29 8.41 0.70 2.87
C VAL A 29 7.55 1.95 2.99
N GLN A 30 7.94 2.99 2.28
CA GLN A 30 7.12 4.14 1.97
C GLN A 30 6.86 4.17 0.47
N TYR A 31 5.69 4.64 0.06
CA TYR A 31 5.35 4.71 -1.36
C TYR A 31 4.59 5.98 -1.71
N ARG A 32 4.62 6.32 -3.00
CA ARG A 32 3.73 7.26 -3.68
C ARG A 32 2.93 6.51 -4.73
N ALA A 33 1.63 6.74 -4.78
CA ALA A 33 0.73 6.01 -5.67
C ALA A 33 -0.47 6.87 -6.10
N GLU A 34 -1.14 6.43 -7.16
CA GLU A 34 -2.53 6.83 -7.44
C GLU A 34 -3.48 5.79 -6.82
N ALA A 35 -4.46 6.26 -6.05
CA ALA A 35 -5.50 5.43 -5.45
C ALA A 35 -6.72 5.39 -6.37
N VAL A 36 -7.02 4.21 -6.91
CA VAL A 36 -8.11 4.00 -7.87
C VAL A 36 -9.21 3.18 -7.20
N LEU A 37 -10.41 3.75 -7.11
CA LEU A 37 -11.59 3.02 -6.66
C LEU A 37 -11.96 1.98 -7.74
N LEU A 38 -11.97 0.71 -7.36
CA LEU A 38 -12.39 -0.36 -8.27
C LEU A 38 -13.91 -0.48 -8.30
N SER A 39 -14.43 -0.91 -9.45
CA SER A 39 -15.85 -1.20 -9.67
C SER A 39 -16.02 -2.47 -10.51
N GLY A 40 -17.24 -3.02 -10.53
CA GLY A 40 -17.59 -4.17 -11.36
C GLY A 40 -16.75 -5.41 -11.08
N GLU A 41 -16.36 -6.11 -12.13
CA GLU A 41 -15.62 -7.37 -12.05
C GLU A 41 -14.24 -7.23 -11.39
N GLU A 42 -13.53 -6.11 -11.63
CA GLU A 42 -12.22 -5.88 -11.00
C GLU A 42 -12.33 -5.78 -9.47
N ALA A 43 -13.37 -5.11 -8.98
CA ALA A 43 -13.63 -4.99 -7.56
C ALA A 43 -13.96 -6.35 -6.92
N GLU A 44 -14.78 -7.16 -7.61
CA GLU A 44 -15.17 -8.48 -7.11
C GLU A 44 -13.99 -9.44 -7.10
N ALA A 45 -13.18 -9.46 -8.16
CA ALA A 45 -11.97 -10.28 -8.21
C ALA A 45 -10.97 -9.89 -7.10
N ALA A 46 -10.74 -8.59 -6.90
CA ALA A 46 -9.86 -8.11 -5.84
C ALA A 46 -10.42 -8.43 -4.44
N ARG A 47 -11.73 -8.28 -4.23
CA ARG A 47 -12.43 -8.65 -3.00
C ARG A 47 -12.30 -10.14 -2.71
N ALA A 48 -12.55 -10.99 -3.69
CA ALA A 48 -12.44 -12.43 -3.55
C ALA A 48 -11.03 -12.86 -3.14
N ARG A 49 -9.99 -12.27 -3.75
CA ARG A 49 -8.58 -12.50 -3.38
C ARG A 49 -8.30 -12.08 -1.93
N TYR A 50 -8.75 -10.89 -1.53
CA TYR A 50 -8.57 -10.41 -0.15
C TYR A 50 -9.30 -11.31 0.87
N CYS A 51 -10.55 -11.66 0.61
CA CYS A 51 -11.36 -12.51 1.48
C CYS A 51 -10.87 -13.97 1.53
N LYS A 52 -10.15 -14.46 0.52
CA LYS A 52 -9.47 -15.75 0.58
C LYS A 52 -8.35 -15.73 1.63
N ARG A 53 -7.62 -14.62 1.74
CA ARG A 53 -6.56 -14.44 2.75
C ARG A 53 -7.11 -14.07 4.13
N PHE A 54 -8.17 -13.28 4.18
CA PHE A 54 -8.79 -12.78 5.40
C PHE A 54 -10.29 -13.11 5.42
N PRO A 55 -10.68 -14.35 5.77
CA PRO A 55 -12.08 -14.80 5.71
C PRO A 55 -13.05 -13.92 6.50
N ILE A 56 -12.61 -13.35 7.63
CA ILE A 56 -13.42 -12.45 8.46
C ILE A 56 -13.90 -11.19 7.71
N ALA A 57 -13.19 -10.77 6.66
CA ALA A 57 -13.55 -9.61 5.86
C ALA A 57 -14.77 -9.83 4.95
N ARG A 58 -15.25 -11.08 4.79
CA ARG A 58 -16.44 -11.39 3.99
C ARG A 58 -17.71 -10.75 4.52
N ALA A 59 -17.83 -10.60 5.85
CA ALA A 59 -18.98 -9.97 6.48
C ALA A 59 -18.98 -8.43 6.33
N MET A 60 -17.88 -7.84 5.86
CA MET A 60 -17.72 -6.39 5.78
C MET A 60 -18.01 -5.87 4.37
N LYS A 61 -18.99 -4.97 4.24
CA LYS A 61 -19.15 -4.16 3.02
C LYS A 61 -18.15 -3.01 3.05
N ALA A 62 -17.19 -3.03 2.14
CA ALA A 62 -16.22 -1.95 1.98
C ALA A 62 -15.94 -1.72 0.49
N SER A 63 -15.54 -0.52 0.10
CA SER A 63 -14.99 -0.29 -1.24
C SER A 63 -13.60 -0.90 -1.35
N VAL A 64 -13.22 -1.39 -2.54
CA VAL A 64 -11.88 -1.89 -2.81
C VAL A 64 -11.14 -0.88 -3.66
N TRP A 65 -9.92 -0.54 -3.26
CA TRP A 65 -9.07 0.42 -3.94
C TRP A 65 -7.79 -0.27 -4.40
N ARG A 66 -7.36 0.04 -5.63
CA ARG A 66 -6.04 -0.33 -6.14
C ARG A 66 -5.08 0.83 -5.90
N LEU A 67 -3.83 0.51 -5.59
CA LEU A 67 -2.74 1.49 -5.50
C LEU A 67 -1.80 1.28 -6.68
N ASP A 68 -1.86 2.19 -7.63
CA ASP A 68 -0.97 2.21 -8.78
C ASP A 68 0.34 2.89 -8.35
N LEU A 69 1.30 2.07 -7.89
CA LEU A 69 2.56 2.57 -7.33
C LEU A 69 3.39 3.29 -8.38
N HIS A 70 3.83 4.51 -8.08
CA HIS A 70 4.76 5.29 -8.89
C HIS A 70 6.18 5.23 -8.33
N GLU A 71 6.32 5.34 -7.01
CA GLU A 71 7.60 5.29 -6.31
C GLU A 71 7.48 4.46 -5.05
N VAL A 72 8.55 3.75 -4.74
CA VAL A 72 8.70 2.97 -3.52
C VAL A 72 10.09 3.25 -2.96
N LYS A 73 10.16 3.52 -1.66
CA LYS A 73 11.39 3.63 -0.89
C LYS A 73 11.34 2.66 0.28
N MET A 74 12.25 1.71 0.33
CA MET A 74 12.47 0.87 1.50
C MET A 74 13.58 1.47 2.36
N THR A 75 13.37 1.53 3.67
CA THR A 75 14.45 1.70 4.64
C THR A 75 14.68 0.35 5.29
N ASP A 76 15.94 -0.09 5.39
CA ASP A 76 16.31 -1.32 6.09
C ASP A 76 17.66 -1.14 6.78
N ASN A 77 17.63 -0.89 8.08
CA ASN A 77 18.84 -0.68 8.87
C ASN A 77 19.65 -1.97 9.11
N THR A 78 19.10 -3.15 8.78
CA THR A 78 19.85 -4.41 8.85
C THR A 78 20.86 -4.56 7.70
N LEU A 79 20.72 -3.77 6.64
CA LEU A 79 21.64 -3.68 5.50
C LEU A 79 22.72 -2.59 5.67
N GLY A 80 22.88 -2.06 6.89
CA GLY A 80 23.71 -0.90 7.23
C GLY A 80 22.87 0.31 7.65
N PHE A 81 23.40 1.13 8.57
CA PHE A 81 22.65 2.22 9.18
C PHE A 81 22.07 3.18 8.13
N GLY A 82 20.75 3.31 8.11
CA GLY A 82 20.03 4.24 7.24
C GLY A 82 20.00 3.84 5.76
N LYS A 83 20.35 2.59 5.41
CA LYS A 83 20.30 2.10 4.01
C LYS A 83 18.89 2.24 3.44
N LYS A 84 18.82 2.79 2.23
CA LYS A 84 17.58 2.96 1.47
C LYS A 84 17.69 2.29 0.11
N LEU A 85 16.60 1.66 -0.30
CA LEU A 85 16.43 1.12 -1.64
C LEU A 85 15.28 1.88 -2.31
N HIS A 86 15.45 2.24 -3.57
CA HIS A 86 14.52 3.08 -4.31
C HIS A 86 14.08 2.36 -5.59
N TRP A 87 12.79 2.40 -5.85
CA TRP A 87 12.19 1.93 -7.10
C TRP A 87 11.24 3.01 -7.60
N ALA A 88 11.32 3.31 -8.89
CA ALA A 88 10.40 4.19 -9.58
C ALA A 88 9.83 3.44 -10.79
N ARG A 89 8.54 3.63 -11.06
CA ARG A 89 7.92 3.14 -12.28
C ARG A 89 8.53 3.91 -13.45
N SER A 90 9.18 3.21 -14.37
CA SER A 90 9.66 3.81 -15.61
C SER A 90 8.47 4.34 -16.41
N ILE A 91 8.58 5.56 -16.90
CA ILE A 91 7.70 6.08 -17.94
C ILE A 91 8.38 5.67 -19.25
N LEU A 92 7.92 4.58 -19.87
CA LEU A 92 8.23 4.27 -21.26
C LEU A 92 7.17 4.91 -22.14
#